data_AF-A0A5J5GB33-F1
#
_entry.id   AF-A0A5J5GB33-F1
#
_cell.length_a   1.000
_cell.length_b   1.000
_cell.length_c   1.000
_cell.angle_alpha   90.00
_cell.angle_beta   90.00
_cell.angle_gamma   90.00
#
_symmetry.space_group_name_H-M   'P 1'
#
loop_
_entity.id
_entity.type
_entity.pdbx_description
1 polymer ?
#
loop_
_entity_poly.entity_id
_entity_poly.type
_entity_poly.pdbx_seq_one_letter_code
_entity_poly.pdbx_strand_id
1 'polypeptide(L)'
;MKRTIALALAATVATAGAATADSYFTIIDRQDSAILDLGTVVSDLDGVVEIRDSKDAVLGQTTVRAGANDRVRVDVKTTPNTDLTAVLVADGNVLAEGLVRVDRDN
;
A
#
# COMPACT_ATOMS: atom_id res chain seq x y z
N MET A 1 -50.54 8.17 34.48
CA MET A 1 -49.70 8.99 33.59
C MET A 1 -48.31 9.19 34.21
N LYS A 2 -47.25 8.50 33.75
CA LYS A 2 -45.83 8.92 33.91
C LYS A 2 -44.96 8.35 32.78
N ARG A 3 -45.01 9.10 31.67
CA ARG A 3 -43.99 9.43 30.66
C ARG A 3 -42.78 8.48 30.51
N THR A 4 -42.78 7.81 29.36
CA THR A 4 -41.70 7.16 28.62
C THR A 4 -40.46 8.04 28.47
N ILE A 5 -39.27 7.48 28.69
CA ILE A 5 -38.03 7.94 28.05
C ILE A 5 -37.23 6.68 27.68
N ALA A 6 -37.36 6.24 26.43
CA ALA A 6 -36.47 5.24 25.84
C ALA A 6 -35.27 5.99 25.25
N LEU A 7 -34.09 5.76 25.79
CA LEU A 7 -32.84 6.35 25.33
C LEU A 7 -32.31 5.48 24.18
N ALA A 8 -32.62 5.83 22.94
CA ALA A 8 -32.06 5.16 21.77
C ALA A 8 -30.64 5.70 21.53
N LEU A 9 -29.62 4.91 21.85
CA LEU A 9 -28.24 5.16 21.43
C LEU A 9 -28.14 4.82 19.94
N ALA A 10 -28.13 5.83 19.08
CA ALA A 10 -27.81 5.65 17.67
C ALA A 10 -26.29 5.46 17.54
N ALA A 11 -25.86 4.21 17.39
CA ALA A 11 -24.48 3.91 17.01
C ALA A 11 -24.30 4.29 15.53
N THR A 12 -23.69 5.44 15.27
CA THR A 12 -23.19 5.77 13.93
C THR A 12 -22.03 4.81 13.65
N VAL A 13 -22.28 3.76 12.88
CA VAL A 13 -21.20 2.97 12.28
C VAL A 13 -20.54 3.89 11.26
N ALA A 14 -19.43 4.51 11.64
CA ALA A 14 -18.54 5.17 10.70
C ALA A 14 -18.04 4.06 9.76
N THR A 15 -18.70 3.91 8.63
CA THR A 15 -18.16 3.16 7.51
C THR A 15 -17.01 4.02 7.00
N ALA A 16 -15.80 3.75 7.50
CA ALA A 16 -14.59 4.17 6.82
C ALA A 16 -14.56 3.42 5.49
N GLY A 17 -15.28 3.96 4.51
CA GLY A 17 -15.12 3.55 3.13
C GLY A 17 -13.70 3.91 2.74
N ALA A 18 -12.83 2.92 2.61
CA ALA A 18 -11.59 3.09 1.87
C ALA A 18 -11.98 3.57 0.47
N ALA A 19 -11.67 4.83 0.17
CA ALA A 19 -11.85 5.36 -1.17
C ALA A 19 -10.79 4.71 -2.06
N THR A 20 -11.08 3.53 -2.63
CA THR A 20 -10.27 2.98 -3.71
C THR A 20 -10.80 3.55 -5.01
N ALA A 21 -10.33 4.73 -5.39
CA ALA A 21 -10.47 5.22 -6.74
C ALA A 21 -9.08 5.65 -7.23
N ASP A 22 -8.60 4.95 -8.26
CA ASP A 22 -7.48 5.28 -9.14
C ASP A 22 -6.02 5.07 -8.70
N SER A 23 -5.73 4.71 -7.44
CA SER A 23 -4.35 4.33 -7.06
C SER A 23 -4.08 2.84 -7.33
N TYR A 24 -3.05 2.52 -8.12
CA TYR A 24 -2.68 1.14 -8.44
C TYR A 24 -1.21 0.98 -8.82
N PHE A 25 -0.74 -0.26 -8.76
CA PHE A 25 0.59 -0.67 -9.19
C PHE A 25 0.50 -1.48 -10.49
N THR A 26 1.39 -1.22 -11.44
CA THR A 26 1.52 -2.04 -12.67
C THR A 26 2.64 -3.07 -12.57
N ILE A 27 2.93 -3.60 -11.37
CA ILE A 27 4.11 -4.44 -11.06
C ILE A 27 4.46 -5.34 -12.23
N ILE A 28 5.59 -5.04 -12.88
CA ILE A 28 5.83 -5.50 -14.25
C ILE A 28 6.41 -6.91 -14.24
N ASP A 29 7.23 -7.28 -13.26
CA ASP A 29 7.96 -8.55 -13.30
C ASP A 29 8.39 -9.10 -11.93
N ARG A 30 8.85 -10.36 -11.97
CA ARG A 30 9.48 -11.08 -10.86
C ARG A 30 10.86 -10.47 -10.57
N GLN A 31 11.15 -10.20 -9.30
CA GLN A 31 12.35 -9.46 -8.87
C GLN A 31 13.44 -10.42 -8.38
N ASP A 32 14.69 -10.18 -8.73
CA ASP A 32 15.88 -10.97 -8.32
C ASP A 32 17.00 -10.10 -7.69
N SER A 33 16.72 -8.81 -7.48
CA SER A 33 17.70 -7.82 -7.02
C SER A 33 17.29 -7.12 -5.73
N ALA A 34 18.24 -6.45 -5.09
CA ALA A 34 17.98 -5.56 -3.95
C ALA A 34 17.26 -4.26 -4.37
N ILE A 35 17.28 -3.92 -5.66
CA ILE A 35 16.51 -2.80 -6.22
C ILE A 35 15.29 -3.39 -6.92
N LEU A 36 14.11 -3.16 -6.33
CA LEU A 36 12.84 -3.64 -6.85
C LEU A 36 12.26 -2.62 -7.82
N ASP A 37 11.97 -3.03 -9.05
CA ASP A 37 11.29 -2.21 -10.05
C ASP A 37 9.78 -2.46 -10.00
N LEU A 38 9.04 -1.49 -9.50
CA LEU A 38 7.59 -1.55 -9.36
C LEU A 38 6.87 -1.07 -10.63
N GLY A 39 7.62 -0.67 -11.66
CA GLY A 39 7.06 -0.16 -12.90
C GLY A 39 6.36 1.18 -12.71
N THR A 40 5.09 1.25 -13.09
CA THR A 40 4.26 2.45 -12.93
C THR A 40 3.45 2.36 -11.65
N VAL A 41 3.55 3.40 -10.82
CA VAL A 41 2.71 3.58 -9.64
C VAL A 41 1.84 4.80 -9.87
N VAL A 42 0.53 4.58 -9.99
CA VAL A 42 -0.44 5.67 -10.03
C VAL A 42 -0.90 5.93 -8.61
N SER A 43 -0.76 7.17 -8.16
CA SER A 43 -1.24 7.61 -6.85
C SER A 43 -2.17 8.80 -7.02
N ASP A 44 -3.22 8.88 -6.19
CA ASP A 44 -4.12 10.04 -6.19
C ASP A 44 -3.50 11.23 -5.44
N LEU A 45 -2.59 10.97 -4.50
CA LEU A 45 -1.97 11.96 -3.63
C LEU A 45 -0.45 11.82 -3.62
N ASP A 46 0.24 12.87 -3.18
CA ASP A 46 1.67 12.73 -2.84
C ASP A 46 1.79 11.74 -1.68
N GLY A 47 2.63 10.73 -1.85
CA GLY A 47 2.69 9.60 -0.93
C GLY A 47 4.04 8.91 -0.92
N VAL A 48 4.07 7.77 -0.23
CA VAL A 48 5.25 6.92 -0.14
C VAL A 48 4.85 5.49 -0.50
N VAL A 49 5.66 4.85 -1.33
CA VAL A 49 5.57 3.42 -1.56
C VAL A 49 6.54 2.75 -0.61
N GLU A 50 6.02 1.87 0.22
CA GLU A 50 6.76 1.06 1.17
C GLU A 50 6.79 -0.38 0.69
N ILE A 51 7.96 -0.99 0.76
CA ILE A 51 8.11 -2.42 0.56
C ILE A 51 8.22 -3.07 1.92
N ARG A 52 7.28 -3.98 2.20
CA ARG A 52 7.15 -4.65 3.48
C ARG A 52 7.34 -6.15 3.37
N ASP A 53 7.89 -6.76 4.41
CA ASP A 53 7.99 -8.21 4.53
C ASP A 53 6.69 -8.85 5.03
N SER A 54 6.70 -10.18 5.20
CA SER A 54 5.56 -10.94 5.74
C SER A 54 5.17 -10.60 7.19
N LYS A 55 6.00 -9.85 7.91
CA LYS A 55 5.76 -9.35 9.27
C LYS A 55 5.38 -7.87 9.26
N ASP A 56 5.09 -7.31 8.10
CA ASP A 56 4.76 -5.89 7.89
C ASP A 56 5.94 -4.94 8.22
N ALA A 57 7.17 -5.45 8.26
CA ALA A 57 8.36 -4.63 8.48
C ALA A 57 8.80 -3.95 7.17
N VAL A 58 8.99 -2.64 7.21
CA VAL A 58 9.43 -1.85 6.04
C VAL A 58 10.90 -2.15 5.74
N LEU A 59 11.16 -2.74 4.58
CA LEU A 59 12.49 -3.07 4.06
C LEU A 59 13.09 -1.91 3.26
N GLY A 60 12.24 -1.17 2.55
CA GLY A 60 12.61 -0.04 1.72
C GLY A 60 11.41 0.84 1.42
N GLN A 61 11.65 2.08 1.06
CA GLN A 61 10.59 3.02 0.72
C GLN A 61 11.06 4.04 -0.32
N THR A 62 10.12 4.56 -1.10
CA THR A 62 10.37 5.64 -2.05
C THR A 62 9.18 6.59 -2.13
N THR A 63 9.44 7.87 -2.28
CA THR A 63 8.38 8.88 -2.41
C THR A 63 7.82 8.89 -3.82
N VAL A 64 6.50 8.99 -3.95
CA VAL A 64 5.80 9.14 -5.21
C VAL A 64 4.92 10.39 -5.16
N ARG A 65 4.65 10.96 -6.33
CA ARG A 65 3.77 12.13 -6.46
C ARG A 65 2.36 11.70 -6.84
N ALA A 66 1.39 12.59 -6.62
CA ALA A 66 0.08 12.47 -7.23
C ALA A 66 0.22 12.36 -8.77
N GLY A 67 -0.50 11.41 -9.36
CA GLY A 67 -0.43 11.03 -10.78
C GLY A 67 0.36 9.75 -11.03
N ALA A 68 0.71 9.54 -12.31
CA ALA A 68 1.46 8.37 -12.75
C ALA A 68 2.97 8.58 -12.56
N ASN A 69 3.60 7.73 -11.76
CA ASN A 69 5.04 7.71 -11.51
C ASN A 69 5.62 6.52 -12.27
N ASP A 70 6.49 6.76 -13.25
CA ASP A 70 7.12 5.73 -14.05
C ASP A 70 8.45 5.26 -13.44
N ARG A 71 8.80 3.98 -13.67
CA ARG A 71 10.08 3.37 -13.25
C ARG A 71 10.36 3.59 -11.75
N VAL A 72 9.36 3.35 -10.92
CA VAL A 72 9.48 3.46 -9.48
C VAL A 72 10.37 2.33 -8.98
N ARG A 73 11.53 2.70 -8.43
CA ARG A 73 12.53 1.77 -7.90
C ARG A 73 12.66 1.94 -6.40
N VAL A 74 12.64 0.82 -5.69
CA VAL A 74 12.84 0.79 -4.24
C VAL A 74 14.03 -0.08 -3.91
N ASP A 75 14.99 0.49 -3.20
CA ASP A 75 16.13 -0.26 -2.66
C ASP A 75 15.74 -0.85 -1.30
N VAL A 76 15.73 -2.18 -1.22
CA VAL A 76 15.47 -2.95 0.01
C VAL A 76 16.76 -3.41 0.70
N LYS A 77 17.92 -2.93 0.24
CA LYS A 77 19.30 -3.15 0.74
C LYS A 77 19.82 -4.59 0.63
N THR A 78 18.93 -5.57 0.79
CA THR A 78 19.23 -6.99 0.72
C THR A 78 18.27 -7.63 -0.26
N THR A 79 18.79 -8.46 -1.15
CA THR A 79 17.94 -9.23 -2.06
C THR A 79 16.98 -10.09 -1.24
N PRO A 80 15.66 -9.87 -1.36
CA PRO A 80 14.68 -10.66 -0.64
C PRO A 80 14.74 -12.11 -1.12
N ASN A 81 14.35 -13.04 -0.25
CA ASN A 81 14.22 -14.47 -0.56
C ASN A 81 12.77 -14.97 -0.38
N THR A 82 11.84 -14.05 -0.12
CA THR A 82 10.41 -14.29 0.06
C THR A 82 9.63 -13.25 -0.71
N ASP A 83 8.39 -13.56 -1.06
CA ASP A 83 7.47 -12.57 -1.61
C ASP A 83 7.28 -11.41 -0.63
N LEU A 84 7.11 -10.21 -1.17
CA LEU A 84 6.98 -8.96 -0.44
C LEU A 84 5.67 -8.26 -0.79
N THR A 85 5.30 -7.26 -0.01
CA THR A 85 4.14 -6.43 -0.25
C THR A 85 4.58 -5.00 -0.52
N ALA A 86 4.20 -4.45 -1.68
CA ALA A 86 4.29 -3.03 -1.94
C ALA A 86 3.00 -2.35 -1.43
N VAL A 87 3.15 -1.32 -0.60
CA VAL A 87 2.05 -0.58 0.00
C VAL A 87 2.22 0.90 -0.35
N LEU A 88 1.22 1.49 -0.97
CA LEU A 88 1.18 2.93 -1.22
C LEU A 88 0.44 3.59 -0.06
N VAL A 89 1.14 4.44 0.67
CA VAL A 89 0.61 5.18 1.82
C VAL A 89 0.63 6.67 1.50
N ALA A 90 -0.50 7.34 1.70
CA ALA A 90 -0.59 8.80 1.65
C ALA A 90 -1.46 9.30 2.80
N ASP A 91 -1.01 10.36 3.47
CA ASP A 91 -1.72 10.96 4.62
C ASP A 91 -2.12 9.95 5.71
N GLY A 92 -1.28 8.93 5.94
CA GLY A 92 -1.52 7.86 6.90
C GLY A 92 -2.54 6.79 6.46
N ASN A 93 -3.09 6.89 5.25
CA ASN A 93 -4.03 5.94 4.67
C ASN A 93 -3.34 5.07 3.61
N VAL A 94 -3.68 3.78 3.57
CA VAL A 94 -3.27 2.88 2.49
C VAL A 94 -4.15 3.15 1.27
N LEU A 95 -3.54 3.61 0.18
CA LEU A 95 -4.25 3.88 -1.07
C LEU A 95 -4.27 2.68 -2.01
N ALA A 96 -3.21 1.86 -1.98
CA ALA A 96 -3.10 0.66 -2.80
C ALA A 96 -2.11 -0.34 -2.19
N GLU A 97 -2.28 -1.62 -2.53
CA GLU A 97 -1.36 -2.70 -2.17
C GLU A 97 -1.10 -3.59 -3.39
N GLY A 98 0.10 -4.15 -3.49
CA GLY A 98 0.49 -5.05 -4.56
C GLY A 98 1.50 -6.10 -4.10
N LEU A 99 1.34 -7.34 -4.59
CA LEU A 99 2.27 -8.42 -4.29
C LEU A 99 3.51 -8.31 -5.18
N VAL A 100 4.68 -8.25 -4.58
CA VAL A 100 5.98 -8.31 -5.26
C VAL A 100 6.49 -9.74 -5.16
N ARG A 101 6.47 -10.45 -6.29
CA ARG A 101 7.01 -11.82 -6.36
C ARG A 101 8.50 -11.79 -6.55
N VAL A 102 9.20 -12.59 -5.76
CA VAL A 102 10.66 -12.69 -5.79
C VAL A 102 11.04 -14.03 -6.39
N ASP A 103 11.98 -14.04 -7.35
CA ASP A 103 12.48 -15.30 -7.91
C ASP A 103 13.32 -16.05 -6.88
N ARG A 104 13.04 -17.35 -6.75
CA ARG A 104 13.72 -18.26 -5.82
C ARG A 104 14.58 -19.30 -6.53
N ASP A 105 14.63 -19.28 -7.87
CA ASP A 105 15.42 -20.22 -8.64
C ASP A 105 16.84 -19.68 -8.90
N ASN A 106 17.75 -19.92 -7.94
CA ASN A 106 19.20 -19.95 -8.19
C ASN A 106 19.81 -21.18 -7.51
#